data_AF-A0A845Z536-F1
#
_entry.id   AF-A0A845Z536-F1
#
_cell.length_a   1.000
_cell.length_b   1.000
_cell.length_c   1.000
_cell.angle_alpha   90.00
_cell.angle_beta   90.00
_cell.angle_gamma   90.00
#
_symmetry.space_group_name_H-M   'P 1'
#
loop_
_entity.id
_entity.type
_entity.pdbx_description
1 polymer ?
#
loop_
_entity_poly.entity_id
_entity_poly.type
_entity_poly.pdbx_seq_one_letter_code
_entity_poly.pdbx_strand_id
1 'polypeptide(L)'
;MKGLAKTRLSKSINDAGWGKFLTILTVKAGNAGQKTIAVNPKNTSQDCSNCGEKVPKELNIRTHCCPHCGIVIDRDWNAAINIKNRAVGPRRP
;
A
#
# COMPACT_ATOMS: atom_id res chain seq x y z
N MET A 1 -1.28 -8.35 -11.41
CA MET A 1 -0.04 -8.54 -10.63
C MET A 1 1.11 -8.96 -11.54
N LYS A 2 1.59 -8.08 -12.43
CA LYS A 2 2.72 -8.41 -13.31
C LYS A 2 4.03 -8.14 -12.55
N GLY A 3 4.91 -9.14 -12.44
CA GLY A 3 6.25 -9.01 -11.84
C GLY A 3 6.45 -9.78 -10.53
N LEU A 4 5.54 -9.65 -9.55
CA LEU A 4 5.69 -10.29 -8.23
C LEU A 4 5.52 -11.81 -8.27
N ALA A 5 4.67 -12.32 -9.17
CA ALA A 5 4.42 -13.75 -9.37
C ALA A 5 5.60 -14.53 -10.01
N LYS A 6 6.68 -13.85 -10.39
CA LYS A 6 7.91 -14.47 -10.93
C LYS A 6 9.12 -14.34 -9.98
N THR A 7 8.88 -14.01 -8.71
CA THR A 7 9.93 -13.85 -7.70
C THR A 7 9.95 -15.02 -6.71
N ARG A 8 10.91 -15.05 -5.78
CA ARG A 8 10.95 -16.02 -4.65
C ARG A 8 9.71 -15.97 -3.75
N LEU A 9 8.86 -14.94 -3.88
CA LEU A 9 7.59 -14.78 -3.16
C LEU A 9 6.38 -15.27 -3.95
N SER A 10 6.56 -15.81 -5.15
CA SER A 10 5.47 -16.22 -6.06
C SER A 10 4.47 -17.17 -5.40
N LYS A 11 4.96 -18.17 -4.66
CA LYS A 11 4.13 -19.13 -3.92
C LYS A 11 3.25 -18.41 -2.89
N SER A 12 3.85 -17.62 -2.00
CA SER A 12 3.11 -16.86 -0.98
C SER A 12 2.09 -15.89 -1.57
N ILE A 13 2.38 -15.30 -2.74
CA ILE A 13 1.44 -14.41 -3.45
C ILE A 13 0.26 -15.19 -4.02
N ASN A 14 0.51 -16.38 -4.60
CA ASN A 14 -0.55 -17.23 -5.13
C ASN A 14 -1.42 -17.79 -3.99
N ASP A 15 -0.81 -18.27 -2.92
CA ASP A 15 -1.49 -18.81 -1.74
C ASP A 15 -2.40 -17.75 -1.09
N ALA A 16 -1.95 -16.48 -1.06
CA ALA A 16 -2.75 -15.39 -0.54
C ALA A 16 -3.93 -14.96 -1.44
N GLY A 17 -4.00 -15.44 -2.69
CA GLY A 17 -5.18 -15.27 -3.54
C GLY A 17 -5.53 -13.83 -3.94
N TRP A 18 -4.56 -12.91 -3.95
CA TRP A 18 -4.76 -11.47 -4.14
C TRP A 18 -5.59 -11.09 -5.39
N GLY A 19 -5.43 -11.83 -6.50
CA GLY A 19 -6.23 -11.58 -7.70
C GLY A 19 -7.72 -11.83 -7.47
N LYS A 20 -8.05 -12.96 -6.84
CA LYS A 20 -9.44 -13.31 -6.48
C LYS A 20 -10.01 -12.34 -5.45
N PHE A 21 -9.19 -11.95 -4.47
CA PHE A 21 -9.57 -10.94 -3.48
C PHE A 21 -9.99 -9.61 -4.13
N LEU A 22 -9.20 -9.07 -5.07
CA LEU A 22 -9.52 -7.81 -5.75
C LEU A 22 -10.80 -7.91 -6.59
N THR A 23 -11.05 -9.06 -7.23
CA THR A 23 -12.31 -9.32 -7.95
C THR A 23 -13.50 -9.28 -6.99
N ILE A 24 -13.42 -10.01 -5.87
CA ILE A 24 -14.49 -10.04 -4.86
C ILE A 24 -14.72 -8.63 -4.30
N LEU A 25 -13.66 -7.90 -3.96
CA LEU A 25 -13.74 -6.55 -3.44
C LEU A 25 -14.47 -5.60 -4.40
N THR A 26 -14.15 -5.68 -5.70
CA THR A 26 -14.78 -4.83 -6.73
C THR A 26 -16.26 -5.13 -6.88
N VAL A 27 -16.63 -6.42 -6.90
CA VAL A 27 -18.04 -6.83 -6.96
C VAL A 27 -18.80 -6.37 -5.72
N LYS A 28 -18.24 -6.59 -4.51
CA LYS A 28 -18.90 -6.21 -3.26
C LYS A 28 -19.02 -4.70 -3.10
N ALA A 29 -18.02 -3.93 -3.51
CA ALA A 29 -18.11 -2.47 -3.54
C ALA A 29 -19.21 -2.01 -4.50
N GLY A 30 -19.27 -2.56 -5.71
CA GLY A 30 -20.33 -2.25 -6.69
C GLY A 30 -21.74 -2.54 -6.15
N ASN A 31 -21.94 -3.67 -5.48
CA ASN A 31 -23.21 -4.02 -4.85
C ASN A 31 -23.63 -3.02 -3.74
N ALA A 32 -22.67 -2.35 -3.12
CA ALA A 32 -22.90 -1.33 -2.09
C ALA A 32 -22.97 0.10 -2.66
N GLY A 33 -22.97 0.27 -3.99
CA GLY A 33 -22.92 1.59 -4.63
C GLY A 33 -21.58 2.32 -4.47
N GLN A 34 -20.52 1.60 -4.09
CA GLN A 34 -19.16 2.13 -3.87
C GLN A 34 -18.26 1.86 -5.07
N LYS A 35 -17.11 2.55 -5.12
CA LYS A 35 -16.09 2.39 -6.16
C LYS A 35 -14.78 1.86 -5.57
N THR A 36 -14.10 1.00 -6.30
CA THR A 36 -12.72 0.59 -6.01
C THR A 36 -11.76 1.34 -6.93
N ILE A 37 -10.69 1.90 -6.35
CA ILE A 37 -9.65 2.62 -7.10
C ILE A 37 -8.34 1.86 -6.94
N ALA A 38 -7.82 1.32 -8.03
CA ALA A 38 -6.50 0.71 -8.04
C ALA A 38 -5.43 1.80 -8.15
N VAL A 39 -4.45 1.77 -7.25
CA VAL A 39 -3.28 2.66 -7.28
C VAL A 39 -2.00 1.87 -7.51
N ASN A 40 -0.95 2.55 -7.98
CA ASN A 40 0.38 1.95 -8.04
C ASN A 40 0.89 1.69 -6.60
N PRO A 41 1.18 0.43 -6.21
CA PRO A 41 1.60 0.11 -4.84
C PRO A 41 3.09 0.36 -4.58
N LYS A 42 3.89 0.66 -5.62
CA LYS A 42 5.35 0.78 -5.53
C LYS A 42 5.76 1.79 -4.45
N ASN A 43 6.69 1.38 -3.59
CA ASN A 43 7.27 2.19 -2.51
C ASN A 43 6.29 2.74 -1.46
N THR A 44 5.02 2.33 -1.42
CA THR A 44 4.05 2.86 -0.43
C THR A 44 4.48 2.71 1.03
N SER A 45 5.18 1.62 1.37
CA SER A 45 5.76 1.42 2.70
C SER A 45 7.10 2.13 2.91
N GLN A 46 7.74 2.63 1.85
CA GLN A 46 9.06 3.26 1.86
C GLN A 46 8.98 4.78 1.86
N ASP A 47 8.12 5.35 1.02
CA ASP A 47 7.90 6.79 0.93
C ASP A 47 7.21 7.28 2.22
N CYS A 48 7.67 8.39 2.79
CA CYS A 48 7.08 8.96 3.99
C CYS A 48 5.75 9.63 3.65
N SER A 49 4.67 9.25 4.33
CA SER A 49 3.35 9.84 4.12
C SER A 49 3.24 11.30 4.60
N ASN A 50 4.18 11.76 5.42
CA ASN A 50 4.23 13.13 5.94
C ASN A 50 5.04 14.07 5.04
N CYS A 51 6.29 13.72 4.71
CA CYS A 51 7.19 14.60 3.95
C CYS A 51 7.50 14.13 2.52
N GLY A 52 7.04 12.95 2.10
CA GLY A 52 7.29 12.40 0.76
C GLY A 52 8.66 11.75 0.58
N GLU A 53 9.61 11.99 1.48
CA GLU A 53 10.97 11.44 1.37
C GLU A 53 11.00 9.91 1.50
N LYS A 54 11.90 9.29 0.75
CA LYS A 54 12.04 7.83 0.74
C LYS A 54 12.86 7.37 1.94
N VAL A 55 12.31 6.44 2.70
CA VAL A 55 12.96 5.82 3.87
C VAL A 55 13.13 4.31 3.60
N PRO A 56 14.22 3.87 2.96
CA PRO A 56 14.46 2.44 2.67
C PRO A 56 14.48 1.59 3.94
N LYS A 57 13.76 0.47 3.94
CA LYS A 57 13.72 -0.48 5.06
C LYS A 57 13.47 -1.91 4.59
N GLU A 58 13.93 -2.87 5.37
CA GLU A 58 13.70 -4.30 5.14
C GLU A 58 12.26 -4.73 5.47
N LEU A 59 11.84 -5.91 5.00
CA LEU A 59 10.47 -6.41 5.18
C LEU A 59 10.10 -6.70 6.64
N ASN A 60 11.10 -7.01 7.49
CA ASN A 60 10.93 -7.27 8.92
C ASN A 60 10.68 -5.99 9.74
N ILE A 61 11.06 -4.81 9.23
CA ILE A 61 10.87 -3.54 9.93
C ILE A 61 9.38 -3.17 9.90
N ARG A 62 8.77 -3.10 11.09
CA ARG A 62 7.33 -2.83 11.27
C ARG A 62 7.00 -1.38 11.60
N THR A 63 7.98 -0.61 12.06
CA THR A 63 7.82 0.82 12.38
C THR A 63 8.43 1.68 11.27
N HIS A 64 7.71 2.69 10.81
CA HIS A 64 8.22 3.73 9.93
C HIS A 64 8.75 4.89 10.78
N CYS A 65 10.07 4.99 10.88
CA CYS A 65 10.76 6.12 11.51
C CYS A 65 11.39 6.98 10.42
N CYS A 66 10.84 8.16 10.14
CA CYS A 66 11.37 9.04 9.10
C CYS A 66 12.48 9.95 9.64
N PRO A 67 13.72 9.86 9.12
CA PRO A 67 14.81 10.74 9.57
C PRO A 67 14.67 12.18 9.05
N HIS A 68 13.81 12.44 8.07
CA HIS A 68 13.66 13.74 7.43
C HIS A 68 12.64 14.65 8.14
N CYS A 69 11.58 14.07 8.71
CA CYS A 69 10.52 14.82 9.37
C CYS A 69 10.18 14.33 10.79
N GLY A 70 10.84 13.28 11.27
CA GLY A 70 10.67 12.77 12.62
C GLY A 70 9.40 11.96 12.89
N ILE A 71 8.54 11.71 11.89
CA ILE A 71 7.32 10.90 12.10
C ILE A 71 7.70 9.46 12.45
N VAL A 72 7.05 8.92 13.48
CA VAL A 72 7.17 7.54 13.94
C VAL A 72 5.78 6.93 14.02
N ILE A 73 5.46 6.04 13.07
CA ILE A 73 4.15 5.37 12.96
C ILE A 73 4.32 3.92 12.51
N ASP A 74 3.26 3.11 12.62
CA ASP A 74 3.25 1.78 12.01
C ASP A 74 3.48 1.88 10.49
N ARG A 75 4.28 0.97 9.94
CA ARG A 75 4.65 0.97 8.52
C ARG A 75 3.45 0.74 7.62
N ASP A 76 2.54 -0.13 8.01
CA ASP A 76 1.35 -0.43 7.21
C ASP A 76 0.35 0.74 7.31
N TRP A 77 0.29 1.46 8.44
CA TRP A 77 -0.42 2.73 8.55
C TRP A 77 0.15 3.80 7.61
N ASN A 78 1.48 3.99 7.58
CA ASN A 78 2.14 4.88 6.61
C ASN A 78 1.78 4.50 5.16
N ALA A 79 1.84 3.21 4.83
CA ALA A 79 1.49 2.71 3.51
C ALA A 79 0.02 2.97 3.15
N ALA A 80 -0.90 2.81 4.10
CA ALA A 80 -2.32 3.08 3.91
C ALA A 80 -2.59 4.57 3.62
N ILE A 81 -1.92 5.49 4.31
CA ILE A 81 -2.00 6.93 4.02
C ILE A 81 -1.51 7.22 2.60
N ASN A 82 -0.36 6.65 2.21
CA ASN A 82 0.16 6.81 0.85
C ASN A 82 -0.79 6.27 -0.22
N ILE A 83 -1.39 5.09 0.00
CA ILE A 83 -2.38 4.50 -0.91
C ILE A 83 -3.59 5.43 -1.07
N LYS A 84 -4.11 5.95 0.04
CA LYS A 84 -5.21 6.91 0.03
C LYS A 84 -4.83 8.19 -0.72
N ASN A 85 -3.68 8.79 -0.40
CA ASN A 85 -3.24 10.03 -1.03
C ASN A 85 -3.04 9.87 -2.55
N ARG A 86 -2.61 8.70 -3.02
CA ARG A 86 -2.53 8.39 -4.45
C ARG A 86 -3.89 8.20 -5.11
N ALA A 87 -4.91 7.77 -4.37
CA ALA A 87 -6.25 7.54 -4.89
C ALA A 87 -7.08 8.84 -4.97
N VAL A 88 -7.03 9.68 -3.94
CA VAL A 88 -7.93 10.83 -3.78
C VAL A 88 -7.22 12.17 -3.52
N GLY A 89 -5.88 12.19 -3.55
CA GLY A 89 -5.09 13.35 -3.16
C GLY A 89 -4.89 13.45 -1.64
N PRO A 90 -3.96 14.29 -1.17
CA PRO A 90 -3.80 14.58 0.25
C PRO A 90 -5.09 15.24 0.78
N ARG A 91 -5.42 14.99 2.06
CA ARG A 91 -6.45 15.79 2.73
C ARG A 91 -5.99 17.25 2.69
N ARG A 92 -6.82 18.14 2.13
CA ARG A 92 -6.63 19.58 2.36
C ARG A 92 -6.81 19.85 3.87
N PRO A 93 -6.01 20.75 4.45
CA PRO A 93 -6.15 21.15 5.86
C PRO A 93 -7.55 21.69 6.15
#